data_AF-A0A452RDI4-F1
#
_entry.id   AF-A0A452RDI4-F1
#
_cell.length_a   1.000
_cell.length_b   1.000
_cell.length_c   1.000
_cell.angle_alpha   90.00
_cell.angle_beta   90.00
_cell.angle_gamma   90.00
#
_symmetry.space_group_name_H-M   'P 1'
#
loop_
_entity.id
_entity.type
_entity.pdbx_description
1 polymer ?
#
loop_
_entity_poly.entity_id
_entity_poly.type
_entity_poly.pdbx_seq_one_letter_code
_entity_poly.pdbx_strand_id
1 'polypeptide(L)'
;TPPPSAFVPPGILEFFHHQLKDIIEYAELKTDVFQSLREVGNAILFCLLIEQALSQEEVCDLLHAAPFQNILPRVYIKEGERLEVRMKRLEAKYAPLHLVPLIERLGTPQQIAIAREGDLLTKERLCCGLSMFEVILTRIRSYLQDPIWRGPPPTNGVMHVDECVEFHRLWSAMQFVYCIPVGTNEFTAEQCFGDGLNWAGCSIIVLLGQQRRFDLFDFCYHLLKVQRQDGKDEVIKNVPLKKMADRIRKYQILNNEVFAILNKYMKSVETDSSTVEHVRCFQPPIHQSLATTC
;
A
#
# COMPACT_ATOMS: atom_id res chain seq x y z
N THR A 1 -23.69 5.01 -12.64
CA THR A 1 -22.95 6.06 -13.37
C THR A 1 -22.84 7.32 -12.57
N PRO A 2 -21.64 7.92 -12.42
CA PRO A 2 -21.53 9.30 -11.96
C PRO A 2 -22.28 10.22 -12.96
N PRO A 3 -23.06 11.20 -12.47
CA PRO A 3 -23.80 12.09 -13.36
C PRO A 3 -22.83 12.90 -14.24
N PRO A 4 -23.22 13.22 -15.49
CA PRO A 4 -22.41 14.02 -16.40
C PRO A 4 -21.94 15.33 -15.75
N SER A 5 -20.78 15.86 -16.16
CA SER A 5 -20.29 17.17 -15.71
C SER A 5 -21.22 18.34 -16.07
N ALA A 6 -22.25 18.10 -16.88
CA ALA A 6 -23.33 19.06 -17.13
C ALA A 6 -24.27 19.24 -15.92
N PHE A 7 -24.28 18.27 -14.97
CA PHE A 7 -24.96 18.45 -13.69
C PHE A 7 -24.11 19.31 -12.77
N VAL A 8 -24.76 20.34 -12.22
CA VAL A 8 -24.15 21.27 -11.27
C VAL A 8 -23.81 20.52 -9.97
N PRO A 9 -22.66 20.79 -9.31
CA PRO A 9 -22.19 20.06 -8.13
C PRO A 9 -23.23 19.81 -7.01
N PRO A 10 -24.12 20.77 -6.66
CA PRO A 10 -25.19 20.55 -5.69
C PRO A 10 -26.12 19.39 -6.07
N GLY A 11 -26.49 19.29 -7.36
CA GLY A 11 -27.30 18.19 -7.88
C GLY A 11 -26.58 16.84 -7.86
N ILE A 12 -25.24 16.84 -8.02
CA ILE A 12 -24.43 15.62 -7.89
C ILE A 12 -24.39 15.15 -6.43
N LEU A 13 -24.20 16.06 -5.48
CA LEU A 13 -24.24 15.72 -4.05
C LEU A 13 -25.63 15.20 -3.65
N GLU A 14 -26.70 15.83 -4.11
CA GLU A 14 -28.07 15.36 -3.87
C GLU A 14 -28.31 13.96 -4.46
N PHE A 15 -27.86 13.73 -5.68
CA PHE A 15 -27.93 12.43 -6.36
C PHE A 15 -27.24 11.34 -5.54
N PHE A 16 -25.97 11.53 -5.15
CA PHE A 16 -25.26 10.54 -4.35
C PHE A 16 -25.89 10.32 -2.98
N HIS A 17 -26.37 11.39 -2.33
CA HIS A 17 -27.07 11.24 -1.07
C HIS A 17 -28.38 10.44 -1.21
N HIS A 18 -29.07 10.52 -2.35
CA HIS A 18 -30.25 9.70 -2.61
C HIS A 18 -29.87 8.24 -2.92
N GLN A 19 -28.89 8.02 -3.80
CA GLN A 19 -28.47 6.68 -4.22
C GLN A 19 -27.79 5.88 -3.10
N LEU A 20 -27.11 6.55 -2.17
CA LEU A 20 -26.36 5.92 -1.08
C LEU A 20 -27.12 5.97 0.26
N LYS A 21 -28.41 6.32 0.25
CA LYS A 21 -29.21 6.52 1.46
C LYS A 21 -29.14 5.32 2.41
N ASP A 22 -29.31 4.11 1.88
CA ASP A 22 -29.33 2.90 2.71
C ASP A 22 -27.98 2.61 3.36
N ILE A 23 -26.87 3.01 2.73
CA ILE A 23 -25.52 2.90 3.32
C ILE A 23 -25.31 4.00 4.37
N ILE A 24 -25.78 5.22 4.12
CA ILE A 24 -25.69 6.35 5.06
C ILE A 24 -26.48 6.04 6.35
N GLU A 25 -27.65 5.41 6.21
CA GLU A 25 -28.56 5.08 7.31
C GLU A 25 -28.28 3.71 7.95
N TYR A 26 -27.28 2.96 7.45
CA TYR A 26 -26.93 1.65 8.01
C TYR A 26 -26.37 1.79 9.42
N ALA A 27 -27.16 1.35 10.42
CA ALA A 27 -26.91 1.59 11.84
C ALA A 27 -25.55 1.03 12.32
N GLU A 28 -25.16 -0.14 11.81
CA GLU A 28 -23.96 -0.85 12.24
C GLU A 28 -22.70 -0.46 11.44
N LEU A 29 -22.83 0.47 10.49
CA LEU A 29 -21.71 0.86 9.63
C LEU A 29 -20.50 1.34 10.43
N LYS A 30 -20.74 2.16 11.46
CA LYS A 30 -19.67 2.71 12.29
C LYS A 30 -19.24 1.73 13.39
N THR A 31 -20.19 1.14 14.10
CA THR A 31 -19.93 0.36 15.32
C THR A 31 -19.38 -1.03 15.03
N ASP A 32 -19.73 -1.63 13.89
CA ASP A 32 -19.26 -2.94 13.51
C ASP A 32 -18.32 -2.86 12.31
N VAL A 33 -18.80 -2.36 11.16
CA VAL A 33 -18.04 -2.43 9.91
C VAL A 33 -16.74 -1.60 9.97
N PHE A 34 -16.83 -0.32 10.36
CA PHE A 34 -15.64 0.53 10.48
C PHE A 34 -14.73 0.09 11.62
N GLN A 35 -15.29 -0.41 12.72
CA GLN A 35 -14.51 -0.94 13.83
C GLN A 35 -13.69 -2.16 13.41
N SER A 36 -14.33 -3.14 12.77
CA SER A 36 -13.69 -4.34 12.25
C SER A 36 -12.60 -4.01 11.22
N LEU A 37 -12.87 -3.09 10.29
CA LEU A 37 -11.87 -2.64 9.32
C LEU A 37 -10.71 -1.91 10.00
N ARG A 38 -10.98 -1.08 11.01
CA ARG A 38 -9.94 -0.40 11.79
C ARG A 38 -9.01 -1.38 12.50
N GLU A 39 -9.53 -2.49 13.02
CA GLU A 39 -8.71 -3.56 13.62
C GLU A 39 -7.81 -4.24 12.58
N VAL A 40 -8.37 -4.58 11.41
CA VAL A 40 -7.59 -5.14 10.29
C VAL A 40 -6.46 -4.19 9.86
N GLY A 41 -6.77 -2.91 9.67
CA GLY A 41 -5.77 -1.95 9.22
C GLY A 41 -4.71 -1.67 10.26
N ASN A 42 -5.06 -1.67 11.56
CA ASN A 42 -4.08 -1.56 12.63
C ASN A 42 -3.19 -2.79 12.75
N ALA A 43 -3.70 -3.99 12.48
CA ALA A 43 -2.88 -5.19 12.42
C ALA A 43 -1.87 -5.11 11.25
N ILE A 44 -2.31 -4.64 10.08
CA ILE A 44 -1.42 -4.42 8.91
C ILE A 44 -0.35 -3.37 9.25
N LEU A 45 -0.75 -2.23 9.83
CA LEU A 45 0.17 -1.18 10.26
C LEU A 45 1.17 -1.68 11.29
N PHE A 46 0.73 -2.47 12.27
CA PHE A 46 1.62 -3.04 13.27
C PHE A 46 2.71 -3.90 12.63
N CYS A 47 2.33 -4.77 11.68
CA CYS A 47 3.29 -5.58 10.93
C CYS A 47 4.31 -4.74 10.15
N LEU A 48 3.86 -3.66 9.50
CA LEU A 48 4.76 -2.74 8.80
C LEU A 48 5.73 -2.04 9.77
N LEU A 49 5.22 -1.52 10.88
CA LEU A 49 6.00 -0.74 11.83
C LEU A 49 7.00 -1.60 12.61
N ILE A 50 6.63 -2.82 12.98
CA ILE A 50 7.54 -3.73 13.69
C ILE A 50 8.68 -4.20 12.80
N GLU A 51 8.44 -4.42 11.50
CA GLU A 51 9.50 -4.74 10.54
C GLU A 51 10.46 -3.55 10.34
N GLN A 52 9.93 -2.33 10.28
CA GLN A 52 10.78 -1.13 10.21
C GLN A 52 11.64 -0.96 11.47
N ALA A 53 11.06 -1.20 12.65
CA ALA A 53 11.80 -1.15 13.91
C ALA A 53 12.90 -2.22 13.96
N LEU A 54 12.57 -3.46 13.56
CA LEU A 54 13.53 -4.54 13.47
C LEU A 54 14.67 -4.21 12.50
N SER A 55 14.36 -3.65 11.33
CA SER A 55 15.38 -3.24 10.36
C SER A 55 16.34 -2.18 10.92
N GLN A 56 15.84 -1.26 11.75
CA GLN A 56 16.68 -0.25 12.43
C GLN A 56 17.57 -0.87 13.51
N GLU A 57 17.06 -1.85 14.24
CA GLU A 57 17.85 -2.59 15.23
C GLU A 57 18.96 -3.41 14.55
N GLU A 58 18.62 -4.17 13.51
CA GLU A 58 19.57 -5.02 12.79
C GLU A 58 20.69 -4.21 12.12
N VAL A 59 20.40 -3.04 11.53
CA VAL A 59 21.46 -2.21 10.95
C VAL A 59 22.39 -1.66 12.02
N CYS A 60 21.88 -1.33 13.21
CA CYS A 60 22.72 -0.93 14.33
C CYS A 60 23.62 -2.09 14.81
N ASP A 61 23.11 -3.31 14.88
CA ASP A 61 23.91 -4.50 15.20
C ASP A 61 25.04 -4.71 14.16
N LEU A 62 24.70 -4.62 12.87
CA LEU A 62 25.68 -4.76 11.78
C LEU A 62 26.76 -3.69 11.82
N LEU A 63 26.42 -2.44 12.18
CA LEU A 63 27.40 -1.36 12.33
C LEU A 63 28.40 -1.63 13.47
N HIS A 64 27.95 -2.23 14.57
CA HIS A 64 28.82 -2.62 15.68
C HIS A 64 29.64 -3.89 15.35
N ALA A 65 29.10 -4.80 14.54
CA ALA A 65 29.79 -6.01 14.10
C ALA A 65 30.85 -5.74 13.02
N ALA A 66 30.65 -4.71 12.19
CA ALA A 66 31.47 -4.41 11.02
C ALA A 66 33.00 -4.45 11.24
N PRO A 67 33.58 -3.86 12.32
CA PRO A 67 35.02 -3.92 12.56
C PRO A 67 35.57 -5.33 12.78
N PHE A 68 34.75 -6.23 13.34
CA PHE A 68 35.14 -7.61 13.65
C PHE A 68 34.95 -8.57 12.47
N GLN A 69 34.15 -8.16 11.48
CA GLN A 69 33.84 -8.90 10.25
C GLN A 69 34.59 -8.35 9.02
N ASN A 70 35.60 -7.50 9.24
CA ASN A 70 36.41 -6.89 8.18
C ASN A 70 35.62 -6.02 7.18
N ILE A 71 34.53 -5.40 7.64
CA ILE A 71 33.74 -4.46 6.85
C ILE A 71 34.23 -3.05 7.14
N LEU A 72 34.80 -2.40 6.12
CA LEU A 72 35.39 -1.06 6.25
C LEU A 72 34.63 -0.05 5.39
N PRO A 73 34.33 1.15 5.92
CA PRO A 73 33.70 2.20 5.14
C PRO A 73 34.65 2.72 4.07
N ARG A 74 34.08 3.28 3.01
CA ARG A 74 34.85 3.94 1.96
C ARG A 74 35.60 5.14 2.54
N VAL A 75 36.91 5.20 2.29
CA VAL A 75 37.78 6.28 2.77
C VAL A 75 37.94 7.41 1.76
N TYR A 76 38.21 8.61 2.28
CA TYR A 76 38.65 9.75 1.47
C TYR A 76 40.00 9.46 0.80
N ILE A 77 40.14 9.86 -0.46
CA ILE A 77 41.32 9.66 -1.29
C ILE A 77 41.86 11.02 -1.72
N LYS A 78 43.15 11.27 -1.45
CA LYS A 78 43.84 12.47 -1.91
C LYS A 78 44.20 12.35 -3.39
N GLU A 79 44.41 13.50 -4.04
CA GLU A 79 44.84 13.55 -5.43
C GLU A 79 46.15 12.76 -5.62
N GLY A 80 46.18 11.85 -6.60
CA GLY A 80 47.29 10.92 -6.85
C GLY A 80 47.28 9.62 -6.05
N GLU A 81 46.38 9.43 -5.06
CA GLU A 81 46.21 8.15 -4.36
C GLU A 81 45.22 7.22 -5.08
N ARG A 82 45.45 5.90 -4.99
CA ARG A 82 44.52 4.88 -5.47
C ARG A 82 43.69 4.30 -4.32
N LEU A 83 42.37 4.20 -4.52
CA LEU A 83 41.44 3.68 -3.51
C LEU A 83 41.81 2.25 -3.05
N GLU A 84 42.17 1.35 -3.98
CA GLU A 84 42.48 -0.03 -3.60
C GLU A 84 43.70 -0.12 -2.66
N VAL A 85 44.72 0.71 -2.91
CA VAL A 85 45.93 0.74 -2.07
C VAL A 85 45.61 1.26 -0.67
N ARG A 86 44.77 2.31 -0.58
CA ARG A 86 44.36 2.88 0.71
C ARG A 86 43.50 1.91 1.51
N MET A 87 42.54 1.24 0.86
CA MET A 87 41.69 0.23 1.48
C MET A 87 42.51 -0.95 2.01
N LYS A 88 43.45 -1.50 1.21
CA LYS A 88 44.35 -2.58 1.67
C LYS A 88 45.19 -2.20 2.89
N ARG A 89 45.69 -0.97 2.95
CA ARG A 89 46.41 -0.48 4.14
C ARG A 89 45.50 -0.40 5.37
N LEU A 90 44.25 -0.01 5.18
CA LEU A 90 43.27 0.06 6.27
C LEU A 90 42.85 -1.33 6.76
N GLU A 91 42.65 -2.26 5.84
CA GLU A 91 42.42 -3.67 6.12
C GLU A 91 43.58 -4.27 6.92
N ALA A 92 44.83 -4.03 6.51
CA ALA A 92 46.00 -4.46 7.27
C ALA A 92 46.08 -3.84 8.68
N LYS A 93 45.64 -2.57 8.84
CA LYS A 93 45.59 -1.89 10.14
C LYS A 93 44.59 -2.56 11.10
N TYR A 94 43.43 -2.98 10.59
CA TYR A 94 42.36 -3.57 11.41
C TYR A 94 42.33 -5.10 11.40
N ALA A 95 43.24 -5.76 10.66
CA ALA A 95 43.38 -7.21 10.65
C ALA A 95 43.41 -7.88 12.06
N PRO A 96 44.00 -7.28 13.13
CA PRO A 96 43.94 -7.86 14.47
C PRO A 96 42.54 -7.94 15.09
N LEU A 97 41.59 -7.15 14.61
CA LEU A 97 40.19 -7.17 15.07
C LEU A 97 39.35 -8.22 14.36
N HIS A 98 39.82 -8.78 13.25
CA HIS A 98 39.07 -9.76 12.46
C HIS A 98 38.93 -11.06 13.25
N LEU A 99 37.72 -11.30 13.77
CA LEU A 99 37.48 -12.24 14.86
C LEU A 99 37.70 -13.70 14.44
N VAL A 100 37.08 -14.12 13.34
CA VAL A 100 37.14 -15.53 12.89
C VAL A 100 38.57 -15.97 12.58
N PRO A 101 39.37 -15.25 11.75
CA PRO A 101 40.77 -15.62 11.51
C PRO A 101 41.65 -15.60 12.77
N LEU A 102 41.35 -14.73 13.73
CA LEU A 102 42.08 -14.70 15.00
C LEU A 102 41.83 -15.98 15.82
N ILE A 103 40.56 -16.41 15.91
CA ILE A 103 40.17 -17.65 16.60
C ILE A 103 40.66 -18.87 15.83
N GLU A 104 40.66 -18.87 14.50
CA GLU A 104 41.23 -19.95 13.69
C GLU A 104 42.73 -20.14 13.93
N ARG A 105 43.45 -19.06 14.25
CA ARG A 105 44.89 -19.12 14.52
C ARG A 105 45.23 -19.55 15.96
N LEU A 106 44.40 -19.18 16.94
CA LEU A 106 44.73 -19.28 18.37
C LEU A 106 43.78 -20.17 19.18
N GLY A 107 42.61 -20.50 18.64
CA GLY A 107 41.54 -21.19 19.32
C GLY A 107 41.56 -22.71 19.14
N THR A 108 40.74 -23.37 19.95
CA THR A 108 40.44 -24.80 19.85
C THR A 108 39.47 -25.08 18.70
N PRO A 109 39.39 -26.34 18.22
CA PRO A 109 38.40 -26.73 17.20
C PRO A 109 36.96 -26.37 17.58
N GLN A 110 36.60 -26.50 18.85
CA GLN A 110 35.27 -26.15 19.37
C GLN A 110 35.01 -24.63 19.29
N GLN A 111 36.00 -23.81 19.67
CA GLN A 111 35.88 -22.35 19.59
C GLN A 111 35.76 -21.87 18.13
N ILE A 112 36.49 -22.51 17.20
CA ILE A 112 36.40 -22.19 15.77
C ILE A 112 35.01 -22.47 15.23
N ALA A 113 34.43 -23.63 15.55
CA ALA A 113 33.08 -23.99 15.11
C ALA A 113 32.04 -22.97 15.61
N ILE A 114 32.07 -22.65 16.90
CA ILE A 114 31.16 -21.68 17.52
C ILE A 114 31.35 -20.28 16.92
N ALA A 115 32.59 -19.84 16.69
CA ALA A 115 32.86 -18.53 16.12
C ALA A 115 32.35 -18.38 14.68
N ARG A 116 32.46 -19.44 13.86
CA ARG A 116 31.95 -19.45 12.49
C ARG A 116 30.43 -19.38 12.44
N GLU A 117 29.75 -20.11 13.33
CA GLU A 117 28.29 -20.06 13.44
C GLU A 117 27.80 -18.70 13.96
N GLY A 118 28.47 -18.16 14.98
CA GLY A 118 28.17 -16.82 15.50
C GLY A 118 28.38 -15.71 14.47
N ASP A 119 29.46 -15.78 13.67
CA ASP A 119 29.69 -14.84 12.57
C ASP A 119 28.57 -14.89 11.52
N LEU A 120 28.10 -16.10 11.18
CA LEU A 120 27.00 -16.31 10.25
C LEU A 120 25.71 -15.65 10.74
N LEU A 121 25.31 -15.92 12.00
CA LEU A 121 24.12 -15.33 12.62
C LEU A 121 24.22 -13.81 12.79
N THR A 122 25.44 -13.28 12.90
CA THR A 122 25.66 -11.83 13.05
C THR A 122 25.50 -11.12 11.71
N LYS A 123 26.00 -11.69 10.60
CA LYS A 123 25.94 -11.05 9.27
C LYS A 123 24.62 -11.28 8.52
N GLU A 124 23.96 -12.40 8.76
CA GLU A 124 22.69 -12.74 8.09
C GLU A 124 21.52 -12.14 8.86
N ARG A 125 21.10 -10.94 8.46
CA ARG A 125 19.97 -10.20 9.03
C ARG A 125 18.89 -9.96 7.98
N LEU A 126 17.64 -9.78 8.40
CA LEU A 126 16.52 -9.58 7.47
C LEU A 126 16.72 -8.31 6.64
N CYS A 127 17.26 -7.24 7.25
CA CYS A 127 17.56 -5.97 6.59
C CYS A 127 18.55 -6.09 5.41
N CYS A 128 19.22 -7.23 5.22
CA CYS A 128 20.15 -7.47 4.12
C CYS A 128 19.48 -7.82 2.78
N GLY A 129 18.14 -7.87 2.71
CA GLY A 129 17.41 -8.05 1.44
C GLY A 129 16.10 -8.83 1.54
N LEU A 130 15.57 -9.05 2.74
CA LEU A 130 14.30 -9.76 2.96
C LEU A 130 13.24 -8.80 3.50
N SER A 131 11.98 -9.02 3.13
CA SER A 131 10.84 -8.28 3.68
C SER A 131 9.72 -9.23 4.13
N MET A 132 9.20 -9.01 5.33
CA MET A 132 8.11 -9.81 5.89
C MET A 132 6.74 -9.28 5.46
N PHE A 133 6.61 -7.97 5.31
CA PHE A 133 5.36 -7.29 5.00
C PHE A 133 4.79 -7.74 3.65
N GLU A 134 5.65 -8.00 2.65
CA GLU A 134 5.26 -8.55 1.34
C GLU A 134 4.60 -9.92 1.46
N VAL A 135 5.17 -10.78 2.30
CA VAL A 135 4.63 -12.13 2.57
C VAL A 135 3.29 -12.03 3.30
N ILE A 136 3.16 -11.09 4.24
CA ILE A 136 1.92 -10.84 4.98
C ILE A 136 0.81 -10.37 4.03
N LEU A 137 1.07 -9.38 3.18
CA LEU A 137 0.10 -8.91 2.18
C LEU A 137 -0.32 -10.02 1.21
N THR A 138 0.64 -10.82 0.75
CA THR A 138 0.36 -11.98 -0.12
C THR A 138 -0.54 -13.01 0.56
N ARG A 139 -0.33 -13.27 1.85
CA ARG A 139 -1.21 -14.14 2.66
C ARG A 139 -2.60 -13.54 2.86
N ILE A 140 -2.70 -12.24 3.13
CA ILE A 140 -4.01 -11.56 3.24
C ILE A 140 -4.79 -11.66 1.93
N ARG A 141 -4.12 -11.49 0.78
CA ARG A 141 -4.74 -11.69 -0.54
C ARG A 141 -5.35 -13.09 -0.68
N SER A 142 -4.73 -14.10 -0.07
CA SER A 142 -5.24 -15.48 -0.08
C SER A 142 -6.56 -15.63 0.69
N TYR A 143 -6.91 -14.73 1.60
CA TYR A 143 -8.19 -14.75 2.34
C TYR A 143 -9.35 -14.14 1.53
N LEU A 144 -9.05 -13.40 0.46
CA LEU A 144 -10.03 -12.71 -0.38
C LEU A 144 -10.45 -13.55 -1.60
N GLN A 145 -10.84 -14.82 -1.37
CA GLN A 145 -11.24 -15.75 -2.46
C GLN A 145 -12.72 -15.69 -2.80
N ASP A 146 -13.57 -15.23 -1.87
CA ASP A 146 -15.01 -15.22 -2.11
C ASP A 146 -15.35 -14.39 -3.37
N PRO A 147 -16.20 -14.90 -4.29
CA PRO A 147 -16.59 -14.16 -5.48
C PRO A 147 -17.17 -12.77 -5.21
N ILE A 148 -17.76 -12.54 -4.03
CA ILE A 148 -18.35 -11.25 -3.65
C ILE A 148 -17.36 -10.08 -3.73
N TRP A 149 -16.06 -10.35 -3.54
CA TRP A 149 -15.02 -9.31 -3.59
C TRP A 149 -14.83 -8.73 -5.00
N ARG A 150 -14.98 -9.57 -6.03
CA ARG A 150 -14.72 -9.25 -7.44
C ARG A 150 -16.01 -9.09 -8.27
N GLY A 151 -17.11 -9.64 -7.80
CA GLY A 151 -18.37 -9.66 -8.52
C GLY A 151 -18.35 -10.58 -9.75
N PRO A 152 -19.46 -10.63 -10.51
CA PRO A 152 -19.55 -11.38 -11.75
C PRO A 152 -18.68 -10.75 -12.86
N PRO A 153 -18.43 -11.45 -13.98
CA PRO A 153 -17.77 -10.86 -15.14
C PRO A 153 -18.54 -9.65 -15.71
N PRO A 154 -17.84 -8.63 -16.24
CA PRO A 154 -18.47 -7.44 -16.81
C PRO A 154 -19.20 -7.74 -18.12
N THR A 155 -20.38 -7.13 -18.30
CA THR A 155 -21.25 -7.31 -19.47
C THR A 155 -20.61 -6.82 -20.78
N ASN A 156 -19.85 -5.74 -20.72
CA ASN A 156 -19.08 -5.20 -21.85
C ASN A 156 -17.81 -6.00 -22.18
N GLY A 157 -17.51 -7.05 -21.40
CA GLY A 157 -16.32 -7.89 -21.58
C GLY A 157 -15.00 -7.23 -21.17
N VAL A 158 -15.01 -5.99 -20.65
CA VAL A 158 -13.81 -5.23 -20.26
C VAL A 158 -13.77 -4.98 -18.74
N MET A 159 -14.71 -4.21 -18.20
CA MET A 159 -14.76 -3.80 -16.81
C MET A 159 -16.14 -3.26 -16.42
N HIS A 160 -16.51 -3.36 -15.14
CA HIS A 160 -17.73 -2.73 -14.62
C HIS A 160 -17.59 -1.21 -14.58
N VAL A 161 -18.64 -0.50 -15.00
CA VAL A 161 -18.64 0.98 -15.10
C VAL A 161 -19.76 1.59 -14.28
N ASP A 162 -20.93 0.98 -14.28
CA ASP A 162 -22.10 1.48 -13.57
C ASP A 162 -22.55 0.55 -12.45
N GLU A 163 -22.24 -0.72 -12.62
CA GLU A 163 -22.53 -1.79 -11.70
C GLU A 163 -21.73 -1.61 -10.40
N CYS A 164 -22.43 -1.71 -9.28
CA CYS A 164 -21.86 -1.63 -7.93
C CYS A 164 -21.62 -3.03 -7.36
N VAL A 165 -20.85 -3.86 -8.09
CA VAL A 165 -20.64 -5.29 -7.80
C VAL A 165 -19.21 -5.65 -7.38
N GLU A 166 -18.31 -4.66 -7.31
CA GLU A 166 -16.93 -4.83 -6.86
C GLU A 166 -16.73 -4.15 -5.50
N PHE A 167 -15.82 -4.67 -4.66
CA PHE A 167 -15.57 -4.11 -3.32
C PHE A 167 -15.24 -2.60 -3.34
N HIS A 168 -14.44 -2.13 -4.30
CA HIS A 168 -14.09 -0.70 -4.36
C HIS A 168 -15.31 0.23 -4.49
N ARG A 169 -16.43 -0.25 -5.04
CA ARG A 169 -17.70 0.51 -5.11
C ARG A 169 -18.37 0.65 -3.76
N LEU A 170 -18.35 -0.43 -2.97
CA LEU A 170 -18.80 -0.40 -1.59
C LEU A 170 -17.90 0.54 -0.77
N TRP A 171 -16.59 0.47 -0.97
CA TRP A 171 -15.65 1.38 -0.33
C TRP A 171 -15.90 2.85 -0.71
N SER A 172 -16.20 3.15 -1.98
CA SER A 172 -16.62 4.51 -2.41
C SER A 172 -17.87 5.00 -1.69
N ALA A 173 -18.84 4.12 -1.43
CA ALA A 173 -20.02 4.46 -0.65
C ALA A 173 -19.66 4.74 0.83
N MET A 174 -18.82 3.91 1.44
CA MET A 174 -18.30 4.13 2.79
C MET A 174 -17.51 5.44 2.88
N GLN A 175 -16.69 5.73 1.87
CA GLN A 175 -15.95 6.98 1.74
C GLN A 175 -16.84 8.19 1.69
N PHE A 176 -17.96 8.09 0.95
CA PHE A 176 -18.97 9.12 0.97
C PHE A 176 -19.47 9.37 2.40
N VAL A 177 -19.79 8.32 3.17
CA VAL A 177 -20.27 8.46 4.55
C VAL A 177 -19.24 9.13 5.46
N TYR A 178 -17.98 8.66 5.51
CA TYR A 178 -16.98 9.25 6.42
C TYR A 178 -16.47 10.63 5.97
N CYS A 179 -16.70 11.01 4.71
CA CYS A 179 -16.42 12.36 4.22
C CYS A 179 -17.48 13.38 4.64
N ILE A 180 -18.73 12.97 4.92
CA ILE A 180 -19.80 13.88 5.37
C ILE A 180 -19.34 14.65 6.62
N PRO A 181 -19.33 16.00 6.59
CA PRO A 181 -19.02 16.81 7.76
C PRO A 181 -20.06 16.59 8.87
N VAL A 182 -19.59 16.36 10.08
CA VAL A 182 -20.42 16.28 11.29
C VAL A 182 -20.48 17.62 12.02
N GLY A 183 -21.39 17.76 12.99
CA GLY A 183 -21.51 18.95 13.82
C GLY A 183 -20.27 19.21 14.67
N THR A 184 -20.10 20.45 15.15
CA THR A 184 -18.91 20.90 15.90
C THR A 184 -18.61 20.08 17.15
N ASN A 185 -19.64 19.48 17.77
CA ASN A 185 -19.53 18.69 19.00
C ASN A 185 -19.62 17.17 18.74
N GLU A 186 -19.53 16.74 17.49
CA GLU A 186 -19.57 15.33 17.11
C GLU A 186 -18.18 14.86 16.70
N PHE A 187 -17.86 13.60 17.01
CA PHE A 187 -16.58 13.01 16.63
C PHE A 187 -16.55 12.64 15.15
N THR A 188 -15.46 12.98 14.47
CA THR A 188 -15.22 12.60 13.09
C THR A 188 -14.72 11.15 12.98
N ALA A 189 -14.78 10.56 11.78
CA ALA A 189 -14.29 9.20 11.55
C ALA A 189 -12.80 9.06 11.88
N GLU A 190 -11.99 10.07 11.52
CA GLU A 190 -10.56 10.08 11.83
C GLU A 190 -10.27 10.17 13.34
N GLN A 191 -11.15 10.78 14.15
CA GLN A 191 -11.03 10.80 15.61
C GLN A 191 -11.38 9.44 16.24
N CYS A 192 -12.37 8.73 15.67
CA CYS A 192 -12.83 7.45 16.21
C CYS A 192 -11.94 6.28 15.78
N PHE A 193 -11.52 6.25 14.51
CA PHE A 193 -10.90 5.08 13.90
C PHE A 193 -9.44 5.30 13.50
N GLY A 194 -8.98 6.55 13.40
CA GLY A 194 -7.66 6.90 12.89
C GLY A 194 -7.43 6.42 11.45
N ASP A 195 -6.16 6.31 11.06
CA ASP A 195 -5.80 5.91 9.69
C ASP A 195 -5.99 4.41 9.43
N GLY A 196 -6.15 3.60 10.48
CA GLY A 196 -6.35 2.16 10.38
C GLY A 196 -7.53 1.79 9.49
N LEU A 197 -8.63 2.56 9.54
CA LEU A 197 -9.79 2.36 8.67
C LEU A 197 -9.40 2.42 7.18
N ASN A 198 -8.68 3.47 6.79
CA ASN A 198 -8.22 3.66 5.41
C ASN A 198 -7.17 2.63 5.01
N TRP A 199 -6.26 2.26 5.91
CA TRP A 199 -5.28 1.21 5.66
C TRP A 199 -5.94 -0.13 5.33
N ALA A 200 -7.03 -0.51 5.99
CA ALA A 200 -7.76 -1.72 5.65
C ALA A 200 -8.45 -1.63 4.29
N GLY A 201 -9.26 -0.59 4.06
CA GLY A 201 -9.99 -0.44 2.80
C GLY A 201 -9.05 -0.36 1.59
N CYS A 202 -7.99 0.44 1.69
CA CYS A 202 -6.97 0.54 0.64
C CYS A 202 -6.21 -0.77 0.43
N SER A 203 -5.88 -1.50 1.50
CA SER A 203 -5.24 -2.83 1.38
C SER A 203 -6.11 -3.80 0.60
N ILE A 204 -7.39 -3.92 0.93
CA ILE A 204 -8.31 -4.82 0.22
C ILE A 204 -8.41 -4.40 -1.27
N ILE A 205 -8.53 -3.11 -1.56
CA ILE A 205 -8.59 -2.59 -2.95
C ILE A 205 -7.32 -2.96 -3.74
N VAL A 206 -6.13 -2.80 -3.15
CA VAL A 206 -4.86 -3.13 -3.80
C VAL A 206 -4.74 -4.64 -4.03
N LEU A 207 -5.03 -5.44 -3.01
CA LEU A 207 -4.89 -6.90 -3.09
C LEU A 207 -5.89 -7.54 -4.08
N LEU A 208 -7.01 -6.87 -4.36
CA LEU A 208 -7.98 -7.26 -5.39
C LEU A 208 -7.64 -6.69 -6.79
N GLY A 209 -6.61 -5.86 -6.93
CA GLY A 209 -6.27 -5.21 -8.20
C GLY A 209 -7.34 -4.21 -8.68
N GLN A 210 -8.05 -3.57 -7.74
CA GLN A 210 -9.18 -2.68 -8.02
C GLN A 210 -8.83 -1.19 -7.98
N GLN A 211 -7.62 -0.82 -7.53
CA GLN A 211 -7.23 0.58 -7.29
C GLN A 211 -7.46 1.51 -8.50
N ARG A 212 -7.00 1.13 -9.70
CA ARG A 212 -7.17 1.99 -10.89
C ARG A 212 -8.64 2.26 -11.21
N ARG A 213 -9.53 1.30 -10.92
CA ARG A 213 -10.99 1.44 -11.11
C ARG A 213 -11.60 2.31 -10.02
N PHE A 214 -11.14 2.14 -8.78
CA PHE A 214 -11.50 3.01 -7.67
C PHE A 214 -11.17 4.48 -7.98
N ASP A 215 -9.92 4.77 -8.38
CA ASP A 215 -9.47 6.13 -8.67
C ASP A 215 -10.29 6.80 -9.79
N LEU A 216 -10.77 6.01 -10.76
CA LEU A 216 -11.57 6.50 -11.88
C LEU A 216 -13.05 6.71 -11.51
N PHE A 217 -13.61 5.83 -10.67
CA PHE A 217 -15.05 5.74 -10.47
C PHE A 217 -15.54 6.06 -9.06
N ASP A 218 -14.66 6.50 -8.17
CA ASP A 218 -15.05 6.93 -6.84
C ASP A 218 -16.00 8.13 -6.86
N PHE A 219 -17.09 8.02 -6.10
CA PHE A 219 -18.15 9.03 -6.04
C PHE A 219 -17.63 10.36 -5.47
N CYS A 220 -16.78 10.29 -4.45
CA CYS A 220 -16.23 11.47 -3.80
C CYS A 220 -15.23 12.17 -4.70
N TYR A 221 -14.34 11.43 -5.37
CA TYR A 221 -13.37 12.02 -6.30
C TYR A 221 -14.06 12.72 -7.47
N HIS A 222 -15.16 12.15 -7.98
CA HIS A 222 -15.99 12.82 -8.99
C HIS A 222 -16.61 14.11 -8.46
N LEU A 223 -17.22 14.08 -7.27
CA LEU A 223 -17.81 15.27 -6.64
C LEU A 223 -16.76 16.37 -6.44
N LEU A 224 -15.58 16.03 -5.94
CA LEU A 224 -14.46 16.97 -5.77
C LEU A 224 -14.03 17.59 -7.11
N LYS A 225 -13.92 16.76 -8.16
CA LYS A 225 -13.52 17.23 -9.50
C LYS A 225 -14.51 18.26 -10.04
N VAL A 226 -15.81 17.99 -9.95
CA VAL A 226 -16.86 18.89 -10.43
C VAL A 226 -16.97 20.14 -9.56
N GLN A 227 -16.89 20.02 -8.23
CA GLN A 227 -16.91 21.16 -7.31
C GLN A 227 -15.75 22.13 -7.57
N ARG A 228 -14.55 21.62 -7.86
CA ARG A 228 -13.37 22.45 -8.21
C ARG A 228 -13.53 23.21 -9.52
N GLN A 229 -14.27 22.66 -10.48
CA GLN A 229 -14.49 23.28 -11.77
C GLN A 229 -15.50 24.44 -11.66
N ASP A 230 -16.60 24.22 -10.93
CA ASP A 230 -17.70 25.18 -10.85
C ASP A 230 -17.57 26.18 -9.69
N GLY A 231 -16.81 25.84 -8.65
CA GLY A 231 -16.54 26.70 -7.50
C GLY A 231 -17.74 26.97 -6.58
N LYS A 232 -18.88 26.31 -6.81
CA LYS A 232 -20.10 26.50 -6.01
C LYS A 232 -19.94 26.01 -4.57
N ASP A 233 -20.63 26.71 -3.67
CA ASP A 233 -20.65 26.42 -2.23
C ASP A 233 -22.10 26.59 -1.73
N GLU A 234 -22.82 25.47 -1.68
CA GLU A 234 -24.21 25.39 -1.24
C GLU A 234 -24.33 24.34 -0.13
N VAL A 235 -25.41 24.41 0.64
CA VAL A 235 -25.73 23.42 1.67
C VAL A 235 -26.83 22.50 1.12
N ILE A 236 -26.51 21.23 0.91
CA ILE A 236 -27.44 20.23 0.36
C ILE A 236 -27.69 19.18 1.44
N LYS A 237 -28.94 18.97 1.86
CA LYS A 237 -29.31 18.03 2.94
C LYS A 237 -28.45 18.20 4.21
N ASN A 238 -28.27 19.44 4.65
CA ASN A 238 -27.42 19.83 5.78
C ASN A 238 -25.90 19.56 5.60
N VAL A 239 -25.46 19.20 4.39
CA VAL A 239 -24.05 19.01 4.06
C VAL A 239 -23.50 20.25 3.34
N PRO A 240 -22.59 21.02 3.98
CA PRO A 240 -21.91 22.13 3.32
C PRO A 240 -20.91 21.60 2.27
N LEU A 241 -21.17 21.89 1.00
CA LEU A 241 -20.47 21.30 -0.14
C LEU A 241 -18.96 21.60 -0.11
N LYS A 242 -18.54 22.82 0.23
CA LYS A 242 -17.12 23.16 0.30
C LYS A 242 -16.39 22.38 1.39
N LYS A 243 -16.97 22.26 2.58
CA LYS A 243 -16.38 21.45 3.67
C LYS A 243 -16.32 19.96 3.29
N MET A 244 -17.34 19.44 2.61
CA MET A 244 -17.34 18.08 2.07
C MET A 244 -16.18 17.89 1.08
N ALA A 245 -16.03 18.79 0.11
CA ALA A 245 -14.94 18.73 -0.88
C ALA A 245 -13.55 18.80 -0.22
N ASP A 246 -13.38 19.66 0.79
CA ASP A 246 -12.13 19.76 1.55
C ASP A 246 -11.81 18.45 2.30
N ARG A 247 -12.81 17.82 2.92
CA ARG A 247 -12.64 16.51 3.58
C ARG A 247 -12.30 15.41 2.58
N ILE A 248 -13.01 15.35 1.45
CA ILE A 248 -12.72 14.40 0.36
C ILE A 248 -11.26 14.56 -0.10
N ARG A 249 -10.77 15.78 -0.27
CA ARG A 249 -9.38 16.01 -0.68
C ARG A 249 -8.37 15.47 0.34
N LYS A 250 -8.64 15.60 1.64
CA LYS A 250 -7.76 15.03 2.68
C LYS A 250 -7.71 13.51 2.59
N TYR A 251 -8.85 12.85 2.50
CA TYR A 251 -8.92 11.40 2.34
C TYR A 251 -8.32 10.92 1.01
N GLN A 252 -8.46 11.68 -0.07
CA GLN A 252 -7.81 11.38 -1.34
C GLN A 252 -6.28 11.37 -1.21
N ILE A 253 -5.71 12.34 -0.49
CA ILE A 253 -4.26 12.39 -0.24
C ILE A 253 -3.83 11.18 0.60
N LEU A 254 -4.54 10.89 1.68
CA LEU A 254 -4.27 9.73 2.54
C LEU A 254 -4.33 8.41 1.75
N ASN A 255 -5.41 8.17 1.01
CA ASN A 255 -5.56 6.96 0.21
C ASN A 255 -4.43 6.82 -0.82
N ASN A 256 -4.04 7.91 -1.49
CA ASN A 256 -2.95 7.88 -2.46
C ASN A 256 -1.60 7.52 -1.83
N GLU A 257 -1.33 8.02 -0.62
CA GLU A 257 -0.13 7.67 0.14
C GLU A 257 -0.13 6.18 0.53
N VAL A 258 -1.24 5.69 1.10
CA VAL A 258 -1.41 4.28 1.46
C VAL A 258 -1.25 3.38 0.23
N PHE A 259 -1.89 3.72 -0.88
CA PHE A 259 -1.75 3.00 -2.14
C PHE A 259 -0.30 3.00 -2.65
N ALA A 260 0.41 4.13 -2.57
CA ALA A 260 1.80 4.20 -3.00
C ALA A 260 2.69 3.27 -2.16
N ILE A 261 2.49 3.24 -0.84
CA ILE A 261 3.23 2.35 0.06
C ILE A 261 2.93 0.90 -0.25
N LEU A 262 1.65 0.50 -0.30
CA LEU A 262 1.25 -0.88 -0.57
C LEU A 262 1.78 -1.38 -1.93
N ASN A 263 1.67 -0.58 -2.99
CA ASN A 263 2.17 -0.95 -4.31
C ASN A 263 3.70 -1.11 -4.35
N LYS A 264 4.44 -0.39 -3.51
CA LYS A 264 5.91 -0.55 -3.42
C LYS A 264 6.28 -1.96 -2.97
N TYR A 265 5.55 -2.49 -1.98
CA TYR A 265 5.75 -3.84 -1.45
C TYR A 265 5.16 -4.92 -2.38
N MET A 266 4.05 -4.66 -3.07
CA MET A 266 3.46 -5.64 -3.99
C MET A 266 4.28 -5.86 -5.27
N LYS A 267 5.01 -4.84 -5.76
CA LYS A 267 5.85 -4.95 -6.98
C LYS A 267 7.04 -5.89 -6.84
N SER A 268 7.60 -6.03 -5.63
CA SER A 268 8.69 -6.95 -5.34
C SER A 268 8.29 -8.40 -5.65
N VAL A 269 7.07 -8.78 -5.27
CA VAL A 269 6.49 -10.14 -5.43
C VAL A 269 6.29 -10.53 -6.91
N GLU A 270 5.95 -9.57 -7.78
CA GLU A 270 5.71 -9.84 -9.20
C GLU A 270 7.01 -10.15 -9.97
N THR A 271 8.14 -9.57 -9.54
CA THR A 271 9.47 -9.75 -10.16
C THR A 271 10.01 -11.18 -10.09
N ASP A 272 9.61 -11.95 -9.07
CA ASP A 272 10.06 -13.34 -8.90
C ASP A 272 9.24 -14.34 -9.73
N SER A 273 8.09 -13.92 -10.26
CA SER A 273 7.30 -14.74 -11.21
C SER A 273 7.76 -14.49 -12.65
N SER A 274 8.61 -15.38 -13.14
CA SER A 274 9.19 -15.40 -14.50
C SER A 274 8.17 -15.68 -15.64
N THR A 275 6.90 -15.35 -15.45
CA THR A 275 5.85 -15.47 -16.46
C THR A 275 5.59 -14.11 -17.07
N VAL A 276 5.80 -13.95 -18.38
CA VAL A 276 5.36 -12.79 -19.17
C VAL A 276 3.92 -12.47 -18.76
N GLU A 277 3.66 -11.27 -18.22
CA GLU A 277 2.32 -10.83 -17.84
C GLU A 277 1.39 -10.96 -19.07
N HIS A 278 0.52 -11.96 -19.05
CA HIS A 278 -0.39 -12.20 -20.16
C HIS A 278 -1.52 -11.16 -20.10
N VAL A 279 -1.30 -10.01 -20.75
CA VAL A 279 -2.33 -8.99 -20.89
C VAL A 279 -3.47 -9.52 -21.77
N ARG A 280 -4.70 -9.28 -21.36
CA ARG A 280 -5.88 -9.67 -22.15
C ARG A 280 -5.96 -8.82 -23.43
N CYS A 281 -5.87 -9.48 -24.59
CA CYS A 281 -6.04 -8.85 -25.90
C CYS A 281 -7.51 -8.85 -26.35
N PHE A 282 -7.88 -7.85 -27.15
CA PHE A 282 -9.18 -7.78 -27.81
C PHE A 282 -9.01 -7.99 -29.31
N GLN A 283 -9.90 -8.77 -29.92
CA GLN A 283 -9.86 -9.03 -31.35
C GLN A 283 -10.35 -7.79 -32.13
N PRO A 284 -9.69 -7.42 -33.24
CA PRO A 284 -10.19 -6.37 -34.11
C PRO A 284 -11.50 -6.80 -34.78
N PRO A 285 -12.33 -5.86 -35.28
CA PRO A 285 -13.53 -6.20 -36.04
C PRO A 285 -13.19 -7.11 -37.23
N ILE A 286 -13.81 -8.28 -37.30
CA ILE A 286 -13.62 -9.23 -38.40
C ILE A 286 -14.62 -8.89 -39.51
N HIS A 287 -14.12 -8.69 -40.73
CA HIS A 287 -14.97 -8.44 -41.88
C HIS A 287 -15.85 -9.65 -42.19
N GLN A 288 -17.13 -9.44 -42.47
CA GLN A 288 -18.13 -10.52 -42.65
C GLN A 288 -17.73 -11.57 -43.69
N SER A 289 -17.00 -11.18 -44.73
CA SER A 289 -16.51 -12.11 -45.76
C SER A 289 -15.55 -13.19 -45.23
N LEU A 290 -14.85 -12.91 -44.13
CA LEU A 290 -13.92 -13.84 -43.48
C LEU A 290 -14.59 -14.61 -42.33
N ALA A 291 -15.73 -14.12 -41.83
CA ALA A 291 -16.47 -14.69 -40.70
C ALA A 291 -17.23 -15.98 -41.07
N THR A 292 -17.60 -16.18 -42.33
CA THR A 292 -18.26 -17.40 -42.83
C THR A 292 -17.31 -18.58 -43.12
N THR A 293 -16.00 -18.36 -43.05
CA THR A 293 -14.95 -19.36 -43.32
C THR A 293 -14.23 -19.88 -42.08
N CYS A 294 -14.71 -19.53 -40.88
CA CYS A 294 -14.24 -20.06 -39.59
C CYS A 294 -15.33 -20.90 -38.92
#